data_AF-A0A7J9EXP8-F1
#
_entry.id   AF-A0A7J9EXP8-F1
#
_cell.length_a   1.000
_cell.length_b   1.000
_cell.length_c   1.000
_cell.angle_alpha   90.00
_cell.angle_beta   90.00
_cell.angle_gamma   90.00
#
_symmetry.space_group_name_H-M   'P 1'
#
loop_
_entity.id
_entity.type
_entity.pdbx_description
1 polymer ?
#
loop_
_entity_poly.entity_id
_entity_poly.type
_entity_poly.pdbx_seq_one_letter_code
_entity_poly.pdbx_strand_id
1 'polypeptide(L)' 'MEEEQSEFRHWDELLPDVLGLIFSYLSLKELLKVIPCVCKPWSKAVMGPLCWQYIDLFQWSIRW' A
#
# COMPACT_ATOMS: atom_id res chain seq x y z
N MET A 1 -11.97 -34.02 2.30
CA MET A 1 -11.83 -32.88 1.39
C MET A 1 -10.48 -32.28 1.74
N GLU A 2 -9.46 -32.63 0.97
CA GLU A 2 -8.15 -31.99 1.11
C GLU A 2 -8.31 -30.59 0.53
N GLU A 3 -8.35 -29.59 1.40
CA GLU A 3 -8.19 -28.21 0.98
C GLU A 3 -6.79 -28.13 0.36
N GLU A 4 -6.71 -27.96 -0.96
CA GLU A 4 -5.51 -27.42 -1.60
C GLU A 4 -5.17 -26.14 -0.83
N GLN A 5 -4.25 -26.24 0.14
CA GLN A 5 -3.62 -25.08 0.75
C GLN A 5 -2.92 -24.36 -0.39
N SER A 6 -3.61 -23.40 -0.99
CA SER A 6 -3.03 -22.63 -2.08
C SER A 6 -1.71 -22.05 -1.56
N GLU A 7 -0.63 -22.25 -2.30
CA GLU A 7 0.71 -21.69 -2.04
C GLU A 7 0.75 -20.14 -2.14
N PHE A 8 -0.32 -19.45 -1.79
CA PHE A 8 -0.34 -17.99 -1.77
C PHE A 8 0.42 -17.51 -0.54
N ARG A 9 1.58 -16.91 -0.79
CA ARG A 9 2.30 -16.13 0.24
C ARG A 9 1.40 -15.03 0.78
N HIS A 10 1.54 -14.77 2.07
CA HIS A 10 0.87 -13.63 2.68
C HIS A 10 1.43 -12.32 2.11
N TRP A 11 0.56 -11.32 1.93
CA TRP A 11 0.96 -10.04 1.36
C TRP A 11 1.99 -9.29 2.23
N ASP A 12 1.99 -9.50 3.55
CA ASP A 12 2.95 -8.88 4.46
C ASP A 12 4.34 -9.53 4.45
N GLU A 13 4.50 -10.67 3.77
CA GLU A 13 5.79 -11.31 3.48
C GLU A 13 6.44 -10.81 2.18
N LEU A 14 5.74 -9.97 1.41
CA LEU A 14 6.31 -9.34 0.23
C LEU A 14 7.43 -8.37 0.60
N LEU A 15 8.38 -8.20 -0.31
CA LEU A 15 9.43 -7.20 -0.15
C LEU A 15 8.81 -5.80 -0.03
N PRO A 16 9.34 -4.93 0.86
CA PRO A 16 8.81 -3.57 1.04
C PRO A 16 8.70 -2.76 -0.26
N ASP A 17 9.64 -2.95 -1.19
CA ASP A 17 9.62 -2.25 -2.48
C ASP A 17 8.50 -2.73 -3.39
N VAL A 18 8.16 -4.03 -3.34
CA VAL A 18 7.03 -4.59 -4.09
C VAL A 18 5.72 -4.04 -3.52
N LEU A 19 5.58 -4.02 -2.20
CA LEU A 19 4.44 -3.37 -1.54
C LEU A 19 4.36 -1.89 -1.89
N GLY A 20 5.48 -1.18 -1.86
CA GLY A 20 5.54 0.24 -2.20
C GLY A 20 5.14 0.52 -3.65
N LEU A 21 5.53 -0.33 -4.59
CA LEU A 21 5.09 -0.25 -5.98
C LEU A 21 3.59 -0.51 -6.14
N ILE A 22 3.03 -1.48 -5.41
CA ILE A 22 1.58 -1.72 -5.44
C ILE A 22 0.83 -0.52 -4.85
N PHE A 23 1.29 -0.01 -3.72
CA PHE A 23 0.64 1.10 -3.01
C PHE A 23 0.71 2.42 -3.79
N SER A 24 1.71 2.63 -4.66
CA SER A 24 1.80 3.83 -5.49
C SER A 24 0.69 3.94 -6.54
N TYR A 25 -0.03 2.84 -6.83
CA TYR A 25 -1.22 2.85 -7.68
C TYR A 25 -2.52 3.16 -6.92
N LEU A 26 -2.45 3.32 -5.59
CA LEU A 26 -3.60 3.64 -4.75
C LEU A 26 -3.75 5.14 -4.55
N SER A 27 -4.95 5.57 -4.14
CA SER A 27 -5.22 6.97 -3.89
C SER A 27 -4.44 7.49 -2.68
N LEU A 28 -4.18 8.81 -2.67
CA LEU A 28 -3.58 9.49 -1.51
C LEU A 28 -4.37 9.25 -0.21
N LYS A 29 -5.70 9.10 -0.30
CA LYS A 29 -6.55 8.78 0.85
C LYS A 29 -6.25 7.39 1.41
N GLU A 30 -6.06 6.39 0.55
CA GLU A 30 -5.74 5.02 0.96
C GLU A 30 -4.35 4.95 1.57
N LEU A 31 -3.36 5.58 0.93
CA LEU A 31 -1.99 5.68 1.42
C LEU A 31 -1.92 6.30 2.82
N LEU A 32 -2.71 7.34 3.10
CA LEU A 32 -2.68 8.04 4.38
C LEU A 32 -3.51 7.39 5.49
N LYS A 33 -4.64 6.76 5.14
CA LYS A 33 -5.66 6.38 6.15
C LYS A 33 -5.97 4.89 6.21
N VAL A 34 -5.74 4.15 5.13
CA VAL A 34 -6.15 2.75 5.04
C VAL A 34 -4.94 1.84 5.20
N ILE A 35 -3.95 1.99 4.32
CA ILE A 35 -2.79 1.08 4.25
C ILE A 35 -1.98 1.05 5.57
N PRO A 36 -1.70 2.17 6.25
CA PRO A 36 -0.96 2.14 7.52
C PRO A 36 -1.69 1.41 8.65
N CYS A 37 -3.01 1.22 8.53
CA CYS A 37 -3.85 0.60 9.55
C CYS A 37 -4.03 -0.92 9.35
N VAL A 38 -3.55 -1.50 8.25
CA VAL A 38 -3.72 -2.94 7.95
C VAL A 38 -2.83 -3.80 8.85
N CYS A 39 -1.52 -3.57 8.82
CA CYS A 39 -0.54 -4.27 9.65
C CYS A 39 0.77 -3.47 9.75
N LYS A 40 1.66 -3.86 10.67
CA LYS A 40 2.94 -3.17 10.88
C LYS A 40 3.84 -3.17 9.62
N PRO A 41 3.99 -4.28 8.86
CA PRO A 41 4.75 -4.26 7.62
C PRO A 41 4.22 -3.26 6.58
N TRP A 42 2.90 -3.17 6.41
CA TRP A 42 2.28 -2.22 5.48
C TRP A 42 2.49 -0.78 5.91
N SER A 43 2.35 -0.48 7.20
CA SER A 43 2.69 0.83 7.76
C SER A 43 4.13 1.22 7.48
N LYS A 44 5.09 0.30 7.59
CA LYS A 44 6.50 0.57 7.28
C LYS A 44 6.73 0.78 5.78
N ALA A 45 6.11 -0.03 4.93
CA ALA A 45 6.25 0.08 3.48
C ALA A 45 5.71 1.43 2.95
N VAL A 46 4.59 1.94 3.51
CA VAL A 46 4.07 3.27 3.18
C VAL A 46 5.07 4.38 3.50
N MET A 47 5.91 4.25 4.53
CA MET A 47 6.92 5.27 4.84
C MET A 47 8.08 5.30 3.82
N GLY A 48 8.16 4.31 2.93
CA GLY A 48 9.17 4.23 1.88
C GLY A 48 8.93 5.22 0.74
N PRO A 49 10.00 5.64 0.04
CA PRO A 49 9.92 6.68 -0.98
C PRO A 49 9.04 6.30 -2.18
N LEU A 50 8.93 5.01 -2.50
CA LEU A 50 8.14 4.50 -3.64
C LEU A 50 6.67 4.93 -3.57
N CYS A 51 6.07 4.97 -2.38
CA CYS A 51 4.67 5.33 -2.19
C CYS A 51 4.37 6.82 -2.49
N TRP A 52 5.40 7.66 -2.56
CA TRP A 52 5.26 9.12 -2.60
C TRP A 52 5.90 9.77 -3.83
N GLN A 53 6.41 8.99 -4.78
CA GLN A 53 7.07 9.54 -5.98
C GLN A 53 6.08 10.29 -6.89
N TYR A 54 4.85 9.79 -7.01
CA TYR A 54 3.82 10.34 -7.90
C TYR A 54 2.50 10.45 -7.15
N ILE A 55 2.28 11.59 -6.50
CA ILE A 55 1.06 11.87 -5.76
C ILE A 55 0.19 12.83 -6.58
N ASP A 56 -1.04 12.42 -6.84
CA ASP A 56 -2.05 13.33 -7.39
C ASP A 56 -2.65 14.21 -6.26
N LEU A 57 -2.29 15.49 -6.28
CA LEU A 57 -2.82 16.50 -5.36
C LEU A 57 -4.06 17.23 -5.89
N PHE A 58 -4.52 16.96 -7.12
CA PHE A 58 -5.65 17.70 -7.72
C PHE A 58 -6.91 17.58 -6.86
N GLN A 59 -7.22 16.38 -6.35
CA GLN A 59 -8.37 16.16 -5.47
C GLN A 59 -8.34 17.03 -4.19
N TRP A 60 -7.17 17.52 -3.81
CA TRP A 60 -6.96 18.33 -2.61
C TRP A 60 -6.90 19.83 -2.90
N SER A 61 -6.72 20.23 -4.16
CA SER A 61 -6.64 21.65 -4.55
C SER A 61 -8.00 22.32 -4.78
N ILE A 62 -9.08 21.55 -5.02
CA ILE A 62 -10.41 22.07 -5.42
C ILE A 62 -11.25 22.61 -4.24
N ARG A 63 -10.65 23.18 -3.20
CA ARG A 63 -11.39 23.73 -2.04
C ARG A 63 -11.06 25.19 -1.71
N TRP A 64 -10.46 25.92 -2.65
CA TRP A 64 -10.17 27.35 -2.51
C TRP A 64 -11.08 28.19 -3.39
#